data_AF-A0A662G0T4-F1
#
_entry.id   AF-A0A662G0T4-F1
#
_cell.length_a   1.000
_cell.length_b   1.000
_cell.length_c   1.000
_cell.angle_alpha   90.00
_cell.angle_beta   90.00
_cell.angle_gamma   90.00
#
_symmetry.space_group_name_H-M   'P 1'
#
loop_
_entity.id
_entity.type
_entity.pdbx_description
1 polymer ?
#
loop_
_entity_poly.entity_id
_entity_poly.type
_entity_poly.pdbx_seq_one_letter_code
_entity_poly.pdbx_strand_id
1 'polypeptide(L)'
;DKTLLYAITVTLRFLNMLIGSTMILAVLRDIDIIYGFLYLKIPYSIAFTISLALRSATIFIDDYFRIRDAMVLRGVNFDKGNIVTRARNYSRLAMPLMVLGVRRMIELGYILEVKGLGDVKKRTFLYEFPLRPIDVALLMFMVCLVVVTVVLKYFLQVIRFPGWPFS
;
A
#
# COMPACT_ATOMS: atom_id res chain seq x y z
N ASP A 1 -33.32 -16.43 -22.01
CA ASP A 1 -32.81 -17.18 -20.83
C ASP A 1 -31.30 -17.14 -20.67
N LYS A 2 -30.49 -17.58 -21.64
CA LYS A 2 -29.01 -17.59 -21.53
C LYS A 2 -28.36 -16.20 -21.41
N THR A 3 -28.96 -15.18 -22.02
CA THR A 3 -28.51 -13.77 -21.93
C THR A 3 -28.74 -13.15 -20.55
N LEU A 4 -29.84 -13.50 -19.87
CA LEU A 4 -30.14 -12.99 -18.52
C LEU A 4 -29.18 -13.59 -17.48
N LEU A 5 -28.91 -14.90 -17.58
CA LEU A 5 -27.90 -15.58 -16.74
C LEU A 5 -26.48 -15.02 -16.95
N TYR A 6 -26.12 -14.69 -18.20
CA TYR A 6 -24.86 -14.04 -18.51
C TYR A 6 -24.76 -12.64 -17.87
N ALA A 7 -25.79 -11.81 -18.02
CA ALA A 7 -25.82 -10.47 -17.46
C ALA A 7 -25.71 -10.48 -15.92
N ILE A 8 -26.37 -11.42 -15.26
CA ILE A 8 -26.29 -11.61 -13.79
C ILE A 8 -24.87 -12.02 -13.38
N THR A 9 -24.24 -12.94 -14.11
CA THR A 9 -22.89 -13.42 -13.80
C THR A 9 -21.84 -12.31 -13.92
N VAL A 10 -21.90 -11.53 -15.01
CA VAL A 10 -20.97 -10.43 -15.23
C VAL A 10 -21.12 -9.36 -14.15
N THR A 11 -22.36 -9.00 -13.82
CA THR A 11 -22.66 -8.04 -12.74
C THR A 11 -22.13 -8.53 -11.38
N LEU A 12 -22.36 -9.80 -11.04
CA LEU A 12 -21.87 -10.40 -9.81
C LEU A 12 -20.33 -10.42 -9.73
N ARG A 13 -19.65 -10.66 -10.86
CA ARG A 13 -18.18 -10.61 -10.96
C ARG A 13 -17.64 -9.20 -10.67
N PHE A 14 -18.24 -8.18 -11.28
CA PHE A 14 -17.85 -6.79 -11.04
C PHE A 14 -18.08 -6.40 -9.58
N LEU A 15 -19.22 -6.79 -9.01
CA LEU A 15 -19.53 -6.54 -7.61
C LEU A 15 -18.51 -7.20 -6.68
N ASN A 16 -18.17 -8.47 -6.93
CA ASN A 16 -17.16 -9.20 -6.15
C ASN A 16 -15.76 -8.55 -6.25
N MET A 17 -15.36 -8.12 -7.45
CA MET A 17 -14.07 -7.45 -7.65
C MET A 17 -14.00 -6.09 -6.95
N LEU A 18 -15.09 -5.33 -6.96
CA LEU A 18 -15.18 -4.06 -6.24
C LEU A 18 -15.12 -4.25 -4.73
N ILE A 19 -15.94 -5.16 -4.17
CA ILE A 19 -15.96 -5.46 -2.73
C ILE A 19 -14.61 -5.98 -2.26
N GLY A 20 -13.98 -6.89 -3.02
CA GLY A 20 -12.65 -7.40 -2.69
C GLY A 20 -11.59 -6.31 -2.65
N SER A 21 -11.57 -5.42 -3.65
CA SER A 21 -10.63 -4.29 -3.71
C SER A 21 -10.81 -3.32 -2.55
N THR A 22 -12.05 -2.89 -2.27
CA THR A 22 -12.32 -1.94 -1.18
C THR A 22 -12.05 -2.54 0.19
N MET A 23 -12.33 -3.84 0.38
CA MET A 23 -12.04 -4.54 1.63
C MET A 23 -10.53 -4.62 1.88
N ILE A 24 -9.73 -4.89 0.85
CA ILE A 24 -8.26 -4.87 0.97
C ILE A 24 -7.79 -3.46 1.35
N LEU A 25 -8.26 -2.42 0.67
CA LEU A 25 -7.88 -1.04 0.99
C LEU A 25 -8.32 -0.58 2.40
N ALA A 26 -9.46 -1.09 2.88
CA ALA A 26 -9.99 -0.74 4.20
C ALA A 26 -9.26 -1.45 5.36
N VAL A 27 -8.79 -2.68 5.14
CA VAL A 27 -8.16 -3.51 6.17
C VAL A 27 -6.63 -3.38 6.15
N LEU A 28 -6.02 -3.16 4.99
CA LEU A 28 -4.57 -3.09 4.83
C LEU A 28 -4.02 -1.80 5.45
N ARG A 29 -3.25 -1.94 6.53
CA ARG A 29 -2.45 -0.83 7.08
C ARG A 29 -1.02 -0.92 6.59
N ASP A 30 -0.33 0.22 6.54
CA ASP A 30 1.09 0.30 6.14
C ASP A 30 1.99 -0.66 6.95
N ILE A 31 1.63 -0.86 8.22
CA ILE A 31 2.30 -1.74 9.17
C ILE A 31 2.15 -3.23 8.78
N ASP A 32 1.01 -3.62 8.22
CA ASP A 32 0.69 -5.01 7.87
C ASP A 32 1.53 -5.48 6.65
N ILE A 33 1.87 -4.57 5.74
CA ILE A 33 2.76 -4.84 4.58
C ILE A 33 4.17 -5.23 5.06
N ILE A 34 4.67 -4.56 6.10
CA ILE A 34 6.00 -4.80 6.66
C ILE A 34 6.06 -6.18 7.33
N TYR A 35 5.00 -6.58 8.02
CA TYR A 35 4.91 -7.91 8.61
C TYR A 35 4.84 -9.01 7.55
N GLY A 36 4.18 -8.76 6.41
CA GLY A 36 4.23 -9.66 5.26
C GLY A 36 5.66 -9.91 4.77
N PHE A 37 6.48 -8.86 4.68
CA PHE A 37 7.89 -8.99 4.30
C PHE A 37 8.75 -9.75 5.34
N LEU A 38 8.48 -9.55 6.64
CA LEU A 38 9.18 -10.29 7.68
C LEU A 38 8.82 -11.79 7.64
N TYR A 39 7.55 -12.12 7.37
CA TYR A 39 7.09 -13.50 7.20
C TYR A 39 7.72 -14.19 5.98
N LEU A 40 7.99 -13.44 4.91
CA LEU A 40 8.72 -13.89 3.72
C LEU A 40 10.23 -14.13 3.97
N LYS A 41 10.70 -14.09 5.22
CA LYS A 41 12.11 -14.26 5.64
C LYS A 41 13.07 -13.28 4.96
N ILE A 42 12.61 -12.09 4.62
CA ILE A 42 13.47 -11.01 4.11
C ILE A 42 14.34 -10.49 5.27
N PRO A 43 15.64 -10.18 5.03
CA PRO A 43 16.50 -9.66 6.08
C PRO A 43 15.92 -8.37 6.68
N TYR A 44 15.97 -8.29 8.01
CA TYR A 44 15.38 -7.21 8.79
C TYR A 44 15.78 -5.81 8.33
N SER A 45 17.03 -5.62 7.89
CA SER A 45 17.51 -4.33 7.37
C SER A 45 16.63 -3.81 6.23
N ILE A 46 16.17 -4.70 5.35
CA ILE A 46 15.32 -4.33 4.22
C ILE A 46 13.91 -4.02 4.71
N ALA A 47 13.33 -4.88 5.57
CA ALA A 47 12.00 -4.65 6.14
C ALA A 47 11.92 -3.34 6.95
N PHE A 48 12.95 -3.03 7.74
CA PHE A 48 13.07 -1.77 8.49
C PHE A 48 13.24 -0.55 7.57
N THR A 49 14.05 -0.67 6.51
CA THR A 49 14.22 0.42 5.55
C THR A 49 12.91 0.71 4.82
N ILE A 50 12.18 -0.33 4.41
CA ILE A 50 10.85 -0.20 3.78
C ILE A 50 9.87 0.44 4.75
N SER A 51 9.84 0.03 6.03
CA SER A 51 8.91 0.61 7.01
C SER A 51 9.19 2.09 7.27
N LEU A 52 10.46 2.45 7.38
CA LEU A 52 10.88 3.84 7.51
C LEU A 52 10.55 4.64 6.25
N ALA A 53 10.69 4.06 5.06
CA ALA A 53 10.34 4.69 3.79
C ALA A 53 8.83 4.95 3.67
N LEU A 54 7.98 3.96 3.97
CA LEU A 54 6.51 4.12 3.94
C LEU A 54 6.06 5.21 4.92
N ARG A 55 6.58 5.18 6.15
CA ARG A 55 6.31 6.23 7.14
C ARG A 55 6.84 7.59 6.69
N SER A 56 8.02 7.64 6.09
CA SER A 56 8.57 8.90 5.59
C SER A 56 7.73 9.47 4.44
N ALA A 57 7.12 8.61 3.61
CA ALA A 57 6.25 9.04 2.52
C ALA A 57 4.97 9.71 3.05
N THR A 58 4.34 9.16 4.10
CA THR A 58 3.16 9.79 4.72
C THR A 58 3.49 11.12 5.36
N ILE A 59 4.60 11.20 6.11
CA ILE A 59 5.05 12.47 6.70
C ILE A 59 5.42 13.50 5.60
N PHE A 60 5.99 13.05 4.48
CA PHE A 60 6.32 13.92 3.35
C PHE A 60 5.07 14.56 2.72
N ILE A 61 3.98 13.81 2.64
CA ILE A 61 2.68 14.32 2.17
C ILE A 61 2.14 15.40 3.12
N ASP A 62 2.21 15.17 4.44
CA ASP A 62 1.79 16.16 5.42
C ASP A 62 2.62 17.45 5.34
N ASP A 63 3.94 17.31 5.17
CA ASP A 63 4.84 18.46 5.02
C ASP A 63 4.59 19.21 3.71
N TYR A 64 4.29 18.49 2.62
CA TYR A 64 3.86 19.12 1.37
C TYR A 64 2.63 20.00 1.58
N PHE A 65 1.59 19.49 2.25
CA PHE A 65 0.38 20.28 2.51
C PHE A 65 0.66 21.48 3.42
N ARG A 66 1.45 21.31 4.49
CA ARG A 66 1.83 22.40 5.39
C ARG A 66 2.59 23.53 4.67
N ILE A 67 3.58 23.17 3.85
CA ILE A 67 4.38 24.15 3.11
C ILE A 67 3.53 24.83 2.03
N ARG A 68 2.70 24.06 1.31
CA ARG A 68 1.78 24.61 0.32
C ARG A 68 0.86 25.64 0.96
N ASP A 69 0.21 25.30 2.07
CA ASP A 69 -0.75 26.17 2.75
C ASP A 69 -0.06 27.43 3.31
N ALA A 70 1.16 27.29 3.86
CA ALA A 70 1.96 28.43 4.29
C ALA A 70 2.33 29.37 3.13
N MET A 71 2.59 28.83 1.93
CA MET A 71 2.85 29.66 0.74
C MET A 71 1.60 30.32 0.18
N VAL A 72 0.43 29.67 0.29
CA VAL A 72 -0.86 30.29 -0.03
C VAL A 72 -1.09 31.51 0.86
N LEU A 73 -0.81 31.41 2.17
CA LEU A 73 -0.88 32.54 3.10
C LEU A 73 0.12 33.66 2.75
N ARG A 74 1.28 33.32 2.18
CA ARG A 74 2.27 34.29 1.67
C ARG A 74 1.91 34.86 0.28
N GLY A 75 0.72 34.55 -0.24
CA GLY A 75 0.20 35.11 -1.49
C GLY A 75 0.57 34.32 -2.75
N VAL A 76 1.15 33.13 -2.63
CA VAL A 76 1.40 32.25 -3.79
C VAL A 76 0.11 31.53 -4.16
N ASN A 77 -0.43 31.86 -5.34
CA ASN A 77 -1.65 31.23 -5.84
C ASN A 77 -1.31 30.00 -6.69
N PHE A 78 -1.71 28.80 -6.24
CA PHE A 78 -1.58 27.56 -7.02
C PHE A 78 -2.77 27.34 -7.96
N ASP A 79 -3.94 27.90 -7.64
CA ASP A 79 -5.19 27.69 -8.37
C ASP A 79 -5.54 28.80 -9.37
N LYS A 80 -4.81 29.93 -9.40
CA LYS A 80 -5.09 31.06 -10.31
C LYS A 80 -3.93 31.29 -11.28
N GLY A 81 -4.25 31.62 -12.54
CA GLY A 81 -3.29 31.98 -13.59
C GLY A 81 -3.24 30.98 -14.76
N ASN A 82 -2.34 31.25 -15.71
CA ASN A 82 -2.09 30.41 -16.88
C ASN A 82 -1.34 29.12 -16.47
N ILE A 83 -1.38 28.07 -17.29
CA ILE A 83 -0.72 26.77 -17.02
C ILE A 83 0.77 26.95 -16.73
N VAL A 84 1.43 27.85 -17.48
CA VAL A 84 2.85 28.20 -17.29
C VAL A 84 3.10 28.84 -15.92
N THR A 85 2.21 29.73 -15.48
CA THR A 85 2.33 30.41 -14.19
C THR A 85 2.13 29.42 -13.04
N ARG A 86 1.18 28.49 -13.17
CA ARG A 86 0.98 27.40 -12.21
C ARG A 86 2.22 26.51 -12.10
N ALA A 87 2.78 26.06 -13.23
CA ALA A 87 4.00 25.24 -13.25
C ALA A 87 5.18 25.93 -12.54
N ARG A 88 5.36 27.23 -12.77
CA ARG A 88 6.39 28.03 -12.08
C ARG A 88 6.14 28.17 -10.58
N ASN A 89 4.89 28.19 -10.13
CA ASN A 89 4.58 28.22 -8.69
C ASN A 89 4.86 26.86 -8.03
N TYR A 90 4.57 25.75 -8.70
CA TYR A 90 4.97 24.42 -8.24
C TYR A 90 6.49 24.23 -8.17
N SER A 91 7.25 24.79 -9.12
CA SER A 91 8.72 24.74 -9.05
C SER A 91 9.28 25.53 -7.84
N ARG A 92 8.61 26.63 -7.44
CA ARG A 92 8.98 27.39 -6.23
C ARG A 92 8.68 26.62 -4.94
N LEU A 93 7.66 25.76 -4.92
CA LEU A 93 7.33 24.84 -3.81
C LEU A 93 8.36 23.72 -3.67
N ALA A 94 8.95 23.27 -4.78
CA ALA A 94 9.93 22.17 -4.76
C ALA A 94 11.19 22.52 -3.95
N MET A 95 11.71 23.75 -4.09
CA MET A 95 12.90 24.21 -3.36
C MET A 95 12.81 24.06 -1.83
N PRO A 96 11.81 24.65 -1.13
CA PRO A 96 11.70 24.52 0.33
C PRO A 96 11.41 23.08 0.77
N LEU A 97 10.63 22.33 -0.01
CA LEU A 97 10.33 20.92 0.28
C LEU A 97 11.58 20.04 0.19
N MET A 98 12.45 20.27 -0.81
CA MET A 98 13.72 19.57 -0.94
C MET A 98 14.68 19.89 0.22
N VAL A 99 14.81 21.17 0.59
CA VAL A 99 15.66 21.57 1.73
C VAL A 99 15.18 20.91 3.02
N LEU A 100 13.86 20.85 3.25
CA LEU A 100 13.29 20.15 4.40
C LEU A 100 13.60 18.65 4.36
N GLY A 101 13.45 18.01 3.19
CA GLY A 101 13.75 16.59 3.00
C GLY A 101 15.21 16.25 3.31
N VAL A 102 16.16 17.05 2.82
CA VAL A 102 17.60 16.86 3.09
C VAL A 102 17.90 17.01 4.58
N ARG A 103 17.35 18.05 5.24
CA ARG A 103 17.55 18.25 6.69
C ARG A 103 17.05 17.06 7.50
N ARG A 104 15.85 16.55 7.19
CA ARG A 104 15.29 15.39 7.88
C ARG A 104 16.11 14.13 7.62
N MET A 105 16.63 13.93 6.41
CA MET A 105 17.49 12.79 6.11
C MET A 105 18.76 12.79 6.99
N ILE A 106 19.38 13.96 7.15
CA ILE A 106 20.56 14.15 8.01
C ILE A 106 20.19 13.87 9.48
N GLU A 107 19.09 14.42 9.97
CA GLU A 107 18.59 14.20 11.33
C GLU A 107 18.30 12.71 11.60
N LEU A 108 17.65 12.03 10.66
CA LEU A 108 17.41 10.59 10.73
C LEU A 108 18.73 9.80 10.76
N GLY A 109 19.73 10.20 9.98
CA GLY A 109 21.08 9.62 10.03
C GLY A 109 21.67 9.67 11.44
N TYR A 110 21.67 10.84 12.07
CA TYR A 110 22.15 11.00 13.45
C TYR A 110 21.34 10.18 14.45
N ILE A 111 20.01 10.13 14.31
CA ILE A 111 19.15 9.30 15.18
C ILE A 111 19.50 7.81 15.04
N LEU A 112 19.76 7.33 13.81
CA LEU A 112 20.12 5.95 13.55
C LEU A 112 21.50 5.59 14.12
N GLU A 113 22.45 6.54 14.04
CA GLU A 113 23.79 6.41 14.61
C GLU A 113 23.73 6.33 16.14
N VAL A 114 23.02 7.25 16.79
CA VAL A 114 22.80 7.25 18.25
C VAL A 114 22.08 5.99 18.73
N LYS A 115 21.14 5.47 17.94
CA LYS A 115 20.44 4.21 18.25
C LYS A 115 21.30 2.96 18.03
N GLY A 116 22.52 3.09 17.50
CA GLY A 116 23.38 1.93 17.20
C GLY A 116 22.79 1.03 16.12
N LEU A 117 22.01 1.58 15.17
CA LEU A 117 21.43 0.80 14.07
C LEU A 117 22.45 0.44 12.98
N GLY A 118 23.69 0.93 13.07
CA GLY A 118 24.78 0.63 12.13
C GLY A 118 25.52 -0.71 12.32
N ASP A 119 25.64 -1.25 13.55
CA ASP A 119 26.67 -2.27 13.82
C ASP A 119 26.29 -3.38 14.82
N VAL A 120 25.17 -4.09 14.60
CA VAL A 120 24.76 -5.17 15.52
C VAL A 120 24.44 -6.48 14.79
N LYS A 121 25.36 -7.46 14.92
CA LYS A 121 25.30 -8.82 14.37
C LYS A 121 24.16 -9.68 14.93
N LYS A 122 23.61 -9.35 16.09
CA LYS A 122 22.43 -10.02 16.68
C LYS A 122 21.37 -8.97 16.97
N ARG A 123 20.25 -9.03 16.24
CA ARG A 123 19.10 -8.15 16.44
C ARG A 123 18.04 -8.89 17.25
N THR A 124 17.47 -8.21 18.24
CA THR A 124 16.30 -8.65 19.01
C THR A 124 15.04 -8.03 18.42
N PHE A 125 14.01 -8.84 18.21
CA PHE A 125 12.74 -8.40 17.64
C PHE A 125 11.83 -7.90 18.77
N LEU A 126 11.38 -6.65 18.69
CA LEU A 126 10.45 -6.08 19.67
C LEU A 126 9.00 -6.54 19.42
N TYR A 127 8.67 -6.88 18.17
CA TYR A 127 7.36 -7.37 17.77
C TYR A 127 7.52 -8.74 17.12
N GLU A 128 7.29 -9.78 17.90
CA GLU A 128 6.92 -11.08 17.37
C GLU A 128 5.39 -11.08 17.27
N PHE A 129 4.85 -11.17 16.05
CA PHE A 129 3.43 -11.43 15.85
C PHE A 129 3.26 -12.94 15.70
N PRO A 130 2.91 -13.68 16.77
CA PRO A 130 2.56 -15.08 16.63
C PRO A 130 1.29 -15.14 15.77
N LEU A 131 1.37 -15.85 14.64
CA LEU A 131 0.21 -16.24 13.87
C LEU A 131 -0.80 -16.87 14.83
N ARG A 132 -1.96 -16.25 15.00
CA ARG A 132 -2.99 -16.86 15.84
C ARG A 132 -3.50 -18.08 15.08
N PRO A 133 -3.87 -19.16 15.79
CA PRO A 133 -4.43 -20.34 15.14
C PRO A 133 -5.69 -20.02 14.31
N ILE A 134 -6.42 -18.95 14.69
CA ILE A 134 -7.54 -18.40 13.92
C ILE A 134 -7.10 -17.85 12.56
N ASP A 135 -5.97 -17.13 12.49
CA ASP A 135 -5.46 -16.56 11.24
C ASP A 135 -5.08 -17.67 10.26
N VAL A 136 -4.48 -18.75 10.78
CA VAL A 136 -4.13 -19.94 10.00
C VAL A 136 -5.38 -20.69 9.53
N ALA A 137 -6.38 -20.86 10.40
CA ALA A 137 -7.64 -21.51 10.03
C ALA A 137 -8.38 -20.72 8.94
N LEU A 138 -8.40 -19.40 9.04
CA LEU A 138 -9.07 -18.52 8.08
C LEU A 138 -8.33 -18.48 6.74
N LEU A 139 -6.99 -18.49 6.74
CA LEU A 139 -6.18 -18.61 5.54
C LEU A 139 -6.42 -19.97 4.85
N MET A 140 -6.45 -21.06 5.61
CA MET A 140 -6.71 -22.39 5.08
C MET A 140 -8.12 -22.50 4.49
N PHE A 141 -9.12 -21.90 5.14
CA PHE A 141 -10.49 -21.81 4.64
C PHE A 141 -10.57 -21.03 3.31
N MET A 142 -9.89 -19.89 3.21
CA MET A 142 -9.84 -19.10 1.97
C MET A 142 -9.17 -19.86 0.82
N VAL A 143 -8.04 -20.52 1.07
CA VAL A 143 -7.35 -21.36 0.08
C VAL A 143 -8.24 -22.53 -0.34
N CYS A 144 -8.93 -23.16 0.61
CA CYS A 144 -9.88 -24.23 0.33
C CYS A 144 -11.01 -23.77 -0.60
N LEU A 145 -11.62 -22.60 -0.34
CA LEU A 145 -12.66 -22.03 -1.22
C LEU A 145 -12.16 -21.81 -2.65
N VAL A 146 -10.94 -21.29 -2.82
CA VAL A 146 -10.32 -21.11 -4.15
C VAL A 146 -10.12 -22.46 -4.84
N VAL A 147 -9.54 -23.44 -4.14
CA VAL A 147 -9.29 -24.79 -4.68
C VAL A 147 -10.58 -25.49 -5.06
N VAL A 148 -11.60 -25.45 -4.20
CA VAL A 148 -12.93 -26.02 -4.47
C VAL A 148 -13.54 -25.39 -5.72
N THR A 149 -13.44 -24.07 -5.87
CA THR A 149 -13.94 -23.37 -7.07
C THR A 149 -13.19 -23.81 -8.35
N VAL A 150 -11.87 -23.97 -8.28
CA VAL A 150 -11.04 -24.44 -9.41
C VAL A 150 -11.33 -25.90 -9.76
N VAL A 151 -11.49 -26.77 -8.76
CA VAL A 151 -11.79 -28.20 -8.95
C VAL A 151 -13.21 -28.38 -9.48
N LEU A 152 -14.21 -27.66 -8.95
CA LEU A 152 -15.56 -27.63 -9.51
C LEU A 152 -15.56 -27.19 -10.98
N LYS A 153 -14.72 -26.21 -11.35
CA LYS A 153 -14.56 -25.79 -12.75
C LYS A 153 -13.99 -26.91 -13.63
N TYR A 154 -12.93 -27.59 -13.18
CA TYR A 154 -12.25 -28.63 -13.96
C TYR A 154 -13.04 -29.94 -14.03
N PHE A 155 -13.68 -30.36 -12.93
CA PHE A 155 -14.34 -31.66 -12.81
C PHE A 155 -15.78 -31.64 -13.33
N LEU A 156 -16.51 -30.54 -13.17
CA LEU A 156 -17.93 -30.50 -13.53
C LEU A 156 -18.24 -29.92 -14.91
N GLN A 157 -17.34 -29.23 -15.62
CA GLN A 157 -17.55 -28.62 -16.98
C GLN A 157 -18.88 -27.83 -17.23
N VAL A 158 -19.80 -27.76 -16.27
CA VAL A 158 -21.14 -27.18 -16.35
C VAL A 158 -21.07 -25.67 -16.20
N ILE A 159 -20.02 -25.15 -15.58
CA ILE A 159 -19.77 -23.72 -15.46
C ILE A 159 -19.01 -23.22 -16.71
N ARG A 160 -19.64 -23.38 -17.89
CA ARG A 160 -19.32 -22.58 -19.07
C ARG A 160 -19.98 -21.21 -18.89
N PHE A 161 -19.51 -20.43 -17.93
CA PHE A 161 -19.90 -19.02 -17.88
C PHE A 161 -19.33 -18.36 -19.14
N PRO A 162 -20.17 -17.78 -20.02
CA PRO A 162 -19.65 -16.95 -21.09
C PRO A 162 -18.94 -15.77 -20.43
N GLY A 163 -17.80 -15.29 -20.97
CA GLY A 163 -17.15 -14.04 -20.53
C GLY A 163 -15.88 -14.16 -19.66
N TRP A 164 -15.24 -15.32 -19.57
CA TRP A 164 -13.88 -15.42 -19.02
C TRP A 164 -12.84 -15.24 -20.14
N PRO A 165 -11.74 -14.47 -19.96
CA PRO A 165 -10.77 -14.16 -21.03
C PRO A 165 -9.93 -15.36 -21.55
N PHE A 166 -10.20 -16.58 -21.10
CA PHE A 166 -9.49 -17.80 -21.52
C PHE A 166 -10.47 -18.87 -22.02
N SER A 167 -11.55 -18.44 -22.66
CA SER A 167 -12.46 -19.29 -23.46
C SER A 167 -12.50 -18.80 -24.89
#